data_AF-A0A7S1KKH2-F1
#
_entry.id   AF-A0A7S1KKH2-F1
#
_cell.length_a   1.000
_cell.length_b   1.000
_cell.length_c   1.000
_cell.angle_alpha   90.00
_cell.angle_beta   90.00
_cell.angle_gamma   90.00
#
_symmetry.space_group_name_H-M   'P 1'
#
loop_
_entity.id
_entity.type
_entity.pdbx_description
1 polymer ?
#
loop_
_entity_poly.entity_id
_entity_poly.type
_entity_poly.pdbx_seq_one_letter_code
_entity_poly.pdbx_strand_id
1 'polypeptide(L)'
;QSHRDALLDASDWLRDTHLPTLVETADRLDIVLMDPASLTSNLHSAGLNVRCLGAVATSTCLPPVRDAAIRDIVARTCKRVLCRMIHAKEGRQDGGGVAIDDGVDGGAVGGAIQPLWEGVSERTCQRLVIDTFNLVLGNSSHASAFWTNVIMPEASKRFDLPMEAIK
;
A
#
# COMPACT_ATOMS: atom_id res chain seq x y z
N GLN A 1 20.31 -28.32 -3.56
CA GLN A 1 19.39 -27.25 -3.10
C GLN A 1 18.26 -27.12 -4.11
N SER A 2 16.99 -27.12 -3.69
CA SER A 2 15.91 -26.72 -4.60
C SER A 2 16.02 -25.22 -4.87
N HIS A 3 15.75 -24.78 -6.10
CA HIS A 3 15.69 -23.34 -6.44
C HIS A 3 14.71 -22.58 -5.51
N ARG A 4 13.65 -23.25 -5.06
CA ARG A 4 12.69 -22.70 -4.10
C ARG A 4 13.32 -22.42 -2.74
N ASP A 5 14.17 -23.31 -2.23
CA ASP A 5 14.79 -23.14 -0.91
C ASP A 5 15.72 -21.93 -0.91
N ALA A 6 16.52 -21.78 -1.98
CA ALA A 6 17.38 -20.61 -2.15
C ALA A 6 16.61 -19.28 -2.24
N LEU A 7 15.40 -19.28 -2.84
CA LEU A 7 14.54 -18.10 -2.89
C LEU A 7 13.95 -17.75 -1.51
N LEU A 8 13.60 -18.75 -0.72
CA LEU A 8 13.11 -18.54 0.65
C LEU A 8 14.24 -18.00 1.52
N ASP A 9 15.41 -18.62 1.48
CA ASP A 9 16.61 -18.17 2.20
C ASP A 9 16.98 -16.72 1.84
N ALA A 10 16.89 -16.36 0.55
CA ALA A 10 17.14 -15.00 0.09
C ALA A 10 16.06 -14.01 0.59
N SER A 11 14.79 -14.39 0.55
CA SER A 11 13.69 -13.58 1.07
C SER A 11 13.83 -13.33 2.57
N ASP A 12 14.18 -14.36 3.33
CA ASP A 12 14.36 -14.27 4.78
C ASP A 12 15.59 -13.41 5.10
N TRP A 13 16.71 -13.57 4.37
CA TRP A 13 17.88 -12.71 4.53
C TRP A 13 17.58 -11.23 4.26
N LEU A 14 16.80 -10.92 3.22
CA LEU A 14 16.38 -9.55 2.92
C LEU A 14 15.55 -8.95 4.06
N ARG A 15 14.64 -9.74 4.65
CA ARG A 15 13.78 -9.28 5.74
C ARG A 15 14.52 -9.15 7.07
N ASP A 16 15.40 -10.10 7.38
CA ASP A 16 16.01 -10.22 8.70
C ASP A 16 17.32 -9.44 8.81
N THR A 17 18.00 -9.17 7.68
CA THR A 17 19.27 -8.45 7.65
C THR A 17 19.12 -7.10 6.94
N HIS A 18 18.67 -7.10 5.69
CA HIS A 18 18.74 -5.90 4.85
C HIS A 18 17.75 -4.81 5.26
N LEU A 19 16.53 -5.20 5.64
CA LEU A 19 15.50 -4.26 6.10
C LEU A 19 15.91 -3.54 7.40
N PRO A 20 16.38 -4.21 8.47
CA PRO A 20 16.91 -3.52 9.65
C PRO A 20 18.03 -2.54 9.33
N THR A 21 18.98 -2.92 8.46
CA THR A 21 20.05 -2.00 8.02
C THR A 21 19.50 -0.78 7.30
N LEU A 22 18.50 -0.95 6.43
CA LEU A 22 17.85 0.19 5.76
C LEU A 22 17.18 1.12 6.77
N VAL A 23 16.45 0.57 7.74
CA VAL A 23 15.81 1.37 8.80
C VAL A 23 16.85 2.11 9.64
N GLU A 24 17.96 1.47 9.99
CA GLU A 24 19.07 2.10 10.72
C GLU A 24 19.69 3.25 9.93
N THR A 25 19.89 3.09 8.62
CA THR A 25 20.40 4.19 7.78
C THR A 25 19.42 5.36 7.70
N ALA A 26 18.11 5.10 7.71
CA ALA A 26 17.10 6.15 7.79
C ALA A 26 17.10 6.84 9.16
N ASP A 27 17.23 6.08 10.25
CA ASP A 27 17.29 6.61 11.62
C ASP A 27 18.55 7.46 11.86
N ARG A 28 19.65 7.15 11.15
CA ARG A 28 20.86 7.96 11.10
C ARG A 28 20.79 9.16 10.15
N LEU A 29 19.67 9.32 9.43
CA LEU A 29 19.44 10.37 8.42
C LEU A 29 20.38 10.29 7.20
N ASP A 30 20.96 9.13 6.93
CA ASP A 30 21.79 8.90 5.73
C ASP A 30 20.92 8.79 4.46
N ILE A 31 19.68 8.34 4.62
CA ILE A 31 18.66 8.28 3.56
C ILE A 31 17.38 8.99 4.02
N VAL A 32 16.61 9.49 3.05
CA VAL A 32 15.35 10.20 3.31
C VAL A 32 14.17 9.29 3.02
N LEU A 33 13.35 9.01 4.04
CA LEU A 33 12.13 8.21 3.96
C LEU A 33 10.88 9.02 4.35
N MET A 34 10.70 10.19 3.72
CA MET A 34 9.71 11.19 4.16
C MET A 34 8.46 11.29 3.26
N ASP A 35 8.56 10.82 2.02
CA ASP A 35 7.47 10.87 1.04
C ASP A 35 7.30 9.51 0.36
N PRO A 36 6.12 9.23 -0.25
CA PRO A 36 5.83 7.95 -0.89
C PRO A 36 6.83 7.54 -1.99
N ALA A 37 7.35 8.50 -2.76
CA ALA A 37 8.28 8.20 -3.83
C ALA A 37 9.65 7.79 -3.27
N SER A 38 10.15 8.54 -2.27
CA SER A 38 11.39 8.18 -1.57
C SER A 38 11.29 6.86 -0.81
N LEU A 39 10.17 6.59 -0.13
CA LEU A 39 9.90 5.31 0.53
C LEU A 39 9.97 4.14 -0.46
N THR A 40 9.27 4.28 -1.60
CA THR A 40 9.21 3.25 -2.64
C THR A 40 10.58 3.02 -3.27
N SER A 41 11.26 4.10 -3.67
CA SER A 41 12.55 4.03 -4.34
C SER A 41 13.62 3.40 -3.46
N ASN A 42 13.70 3.77 -2.17
CA ASN A 42 14.69 3.20 -1.25
C ASN A 42 14.41 1.73 -0.91
N LEU A 43 13.13 1.33 -0.78
CA LEU A 43 12.80 -0.09 -0.61
C LEU A 43 13.14 -0.89 -1.87
N HIS A 44 12.76 -0.40 -3.06
CA HIS A 44 13.03 -1.10 -4.31
C HIS A 44 14.52 -1.18 -4.64
N SER A 45 15.31 -0.12 -4.37
CA SER A 45 16.77 -0.15 -4.57
C SER A 45 17.46 -1.16 -3.64
N ALA A 46 16.86 -1.42 -2.47
CA ALA A 46 17.24 -2.45 -1.53
C ALA A 46 16.71 -3.86 -1.89
N GLY A 47 15.97 -4.02 -2.99
CA GLY A 47 15.33 -5.29 -3.35
C GLY A 47 14.16 -5.69 -2.44
N LEU A 48 13.67 -4.76 -1.61
CA LEU A 48 12.58 -4.96 -0.67
C LEU A 48 11.24 -4.56 -1.29
N ASN A 49 10.20 -5.34 -1.03
CA ASN A 49 8.85 -5.01 -1.45
C ASN A 49 8.28 -3.87 -0.59
N VAL A 50 7.48 -2.97 -1.18
CA VAL A 50 6.74 -1.92 -0.43
C VAL A 50 5.84 -2.46 0.69
N ARG A 51 5.48 -3.75 0.67
CA ARG A 51 4.78 -4.42 1.77
C ARG A 51 5.57 -4.39 3.08
N CYS A 52 6.90 -4.26 3.01
CA CYS A 52 7.76 -4.07 4.17
C CYS A 52 7.57 -2.71 4.86
N LEU A 53 6.77 -1.79 4.31
CA LEU A 53 6.44 -0.52 4.97
C LEU A 53 5.87 -0.70 6.38
N GLY A 54 5.14 -1.79 6.66
CA GLY A 54 4.68 -2.04 8.01
C GLY A 54 5.81 -2.34 8.99
N ALA A 55 6.78 -3.13 8.54
CA ALA A 55 7.98 -3.38 9.31
C ALA A 55 8.84 -2.11 9.48
N VAL A 56 8.96 -1.26 8.45
CA VAL A 56 9.61 0.06 8.56
C VAL A 56 8.93 0.91 9.64
N ALA A 57 7.60 0.99 9.63
CA ALA A 57 6.83 1.77 10.60
C ALA A 57 7.03 1.28 12.04
N THR A 58 7.12 -0.04 12.24
CA THR A 58 7.33 -0.64 13.57
C THR A 58 8.78 -0.56 14.07
N SER A 59 9.76 -0.60 13.16
CA SER A 59 11.18 -0.72 13.52
C SER A 59 11.91 0.62 13.65
N THR A 60 11.45 1.68 12.99
CA THR A 60 12.10 3.00 13.06
C THR A 60 11.97 3.66 14.44
N CYS A 61 13.06 4.30 14.87
CA CYS A 61 13.09 5.17 16.04
C CYS A 61 12.56 6.59 15.73
N LEU A 62 12.43 6.97 14.45
CA LEU A 62 12.03 8.31 14.03
C LEU A 62 10.52 8.43 13.82
N PRO A 63 9.79 9.21 14.65
CA PRO A 63 8.35 9.44 14.44
C PRO A 63 7.97 9.96 13.04
N PRO A 64 8.72 10.89 12.41
CA PRO A 64 8.38 11.35 11.07
C PRO A 64 8.42 10.26 9.99
N VAL A 65 9.36 9.32 10.09
CA VAL A 65 9.48 8.18 9.16
C VAL A 65 8.33 7.20 9.38
N ARG A 66 8.00 6.92 10.65
CA ARG A 66 6.84 6.11 11.02
C ARG A 66 5.55 6.69 10.44
N ASP A 67 5.32 7.98 10.65
CA ASP A 67 4.11 8.64 10.16
C ASP A 67 4.05 8.66 8.63
N ALA A 68 5.19 8.84 7.95
CA ALA A 68 5.27 8.77 6.49
C ALA A 68 4.89 7.37 5.98
N ALA A 69 5.44 6.32 6.59
CA ALA A 69 5.13 4.93 6.26
C ALA A 69 3.64 4.62 6.48
N ILE A 70 3.06 5.00 7.63
CA ILE A 70 1.64 4.77 7.93
C ILE A 70 0.74 5.52 6.94
N ARG A 71 1.05 6.79 6.64
CA ARG A 71 0.28 7.56 5.65
C ARG A 71 0.30 6.90 4.27
N ASP A 72 1.47 6.42 3.83
CA ASP A 72 1.58 5.73 2.53
C ASP A 72 0.82 4.39 2.53
N ILE A 73 0.88 3.63 3.63
CA ILE A 73 0.09 2.40 3.84
C ILE A 73 -1.41 2.67 3.71
N VAL A 74 -1.92 3.70 4.39
CA VAL A 74 -3.32 4.12 4.33
C VAL A 74 -3.69 4.53 2.91
N ALA A 75 -2.89 5.40 2.27
CA ALA A 75 -3.18 5.87 0.91
C ALA A 75 -3.26 4.73 -0.10
N ARG A 76 -2.33 3.77 -0.05
CA ARG A 76 -2.34 2.55 -0.88
C ARG A 76 -3.56 1.68 -0.60
N THR A 77 -3.96 1.56 0.66
CA THR A 77 -5.15 0.81 1.05
C THR A 77 -6.42 1.46 0.50
N CYS A 78 -6.57 2.78 0.64
CA CYS A 78 -7.67 3.55 0.06
C CYS A 78 -7.74 3.41 -1.46
N LYS A 79 -6.60 3.54 -2.17
CA LYS A 79 -6.53 3.30 -3.63
C LYS A 79 -7.06 1.91 -3.97
N ARG A 80 -6.62 0.88 -3.24
CA ARG A 80 -7.03 -0.52 -3.49
C ARG A 80 -8.51 -0.76 -3.23
N VAL A 81 -9.08 -0.14 -2.21
CA VAL A 81 -10.53 -0.21 -1.93
C VAL A 81 -11.32 0.47 -3.06
N LEU A 82 -10.91 1.67 -3.47
CA LEU A 82 -11.54 2.38 -4.59
C LEU A 82 -11.48 1.56 -5.89
N CYS A 83 -10.33 0.96 -6.21
CA CYS A 83 -10.18 0.09 -7.39
C CYS A 83 -11.18 -1.07 -7.36
N ARG A 84 -11.35 -1.71 -6.20
CA ARG A 84 -12.32 -2.79 -6.02
C ARG A 84 -13.77 -2.31 -6.14
N MET A 85 -14.08 -1.12 -5.66
CA MET A 85 -15.42 -0.53 -5.83
C MET A 85 -15.74 -0.23 -7.30
N ILE A 86 -14.75 0.23 -8.07
CA ILE A 86 -14.87 0.47 -9.52
C ILE A 86 -15.12 -0.87 -10.24
N HIS A 87 -14.27 -1.88 -10.02
CA HIS A 87 -14.42 -3.20 -10.65
C HIS A 87 -15.72 -3.92 -10.24
N ALA A 88 -16.17 -3.77 -8.99
CA ALA A 88 -17.44 -4.36 -8.56
C ALA A 88 -18.67 -3.75 -9.26
N LYS A 89 -18.54 -2.53 -9.79
CA LYS A 89 -19.60 -1.88 -10.58
C LYS A 89 -19.54 -2.28 -12.06
N GLU A 90 -18.36 -2.62 -12.56
CA GLU A 90 -18.15 -3.18 -13.89
C GLU A 90 -18.62 -4.65 -13.97
N GLY A 91 -18.23 -5.48 -12.99
CA GLY A 91 -18.59 -6.90 -12.88
C GLY A 91 -20.07 -7.21 -12.57
N ARG A 92 -20.96 -6.22 -12.54
CA ARG A 92 -22.41 -6.45 -12.65
C ARG A 92 -22.85 -6.72 -14.09
N GLN A 93 -21.94 -6.65 -15.07
CA GLN A 93 -22.20 -7.12 -16.43
C GLN A 93 -21.49 -8.42 -16.82
N ASP A 94 -20.37 -8.85 -16.23
CA ASP A 94 -19.88 -10.24 -16.37
C ASP A 94 -18.87 -10.61 -15.27
N GLY A 95 -18.96 -11.85 -14.78
CA GLY A 95 -18.20 -12.37 -13.65
C GLY A 95 -16.73 -12.63 -13.98
N GLY A 96 -15.83 -11.88 -13.33
CA GLY A 96 -14.39 -12.13 -13.36
C GLY A 96 -13.71 -11.46 -12.18
N GLY A 97 -13.29 -12.25 -11.18
CA GLY A 97 -12.46 -11.75 -10.09
C GLY A 97 -11.06 -11.40 -10.63
N VAL A 98 -10.69 -10.13 -10.63
CA VAL A 98 -9.37 -9.68 -11.11
C VAL A 98 -8.37 -9.68 -9.96
N ALA A 99 -7.27 -10.41 -10.16
CA ALA A 99 -6.06 -10.31 -9.36
C ALA A 99 -5.47 -8.90 -9.57
N ILE A 100 -5.49 -8.09 -8.52
CA ILE A 100 -4.79 -6.80 -8.52
C ILE A 100 -3.32 -7.14 -8.31
N ASP A 101 -2.54 -7.03 -9.38
CA ASP A 101 -1.08 -7.06 -9.31
C ASP A 101 -0.62 -5.86 -8.46
N ASP A 102 0.02 -6.16 -7.34
CA ASP A 102 0.40 -5.20 -6.29
C ASP A 102 1.65 -4.38 -6.65
N GLY A 103 2.06 -4.40 -7.92
CA GLY A 103 3.25 -3.76 -8.48
C GLY A 103 3.00 -2.48 -9.28
N VAL A 104 1.90 -1.74 -9.07
CA VAL A 104 1.72 -0.43 -9.72
C VAL A 104 2.59 0.62 -9.05
N ASP A 105 3.86 0.55 -9.44
CA ASP A 105 4.96 1.44 -9.14
C ASP A 105 4.78 2.77 -9.89
N GLY A 106 5.15 3.88 -9.26
CA GLY A 106 5.23 5.20 -9.88
C GLY A 106 6.43 5.34 -10.83
N GLY A 107 6.93 4.24 -11.37
CA GLY A 107 8.03 4.18 -12.34
C GLY A 107 7.45 4.06 -13.75
N ALA A 108 7.77 5.03 -14.60
CA ALA A 108 7.48 4.97 -16.02
C ALA A 108 8.13 3.72 -16.64
N VAL A 109 7.33 2.71 -16.98
CA VAL A 109 7.71 1.64 -17.90
C VAL A 109 6.63 1.55 -18.96
N GLY A 110 7.03 1.77 -20.22
CA GLY A 110 6.17 1.88 -21.40
C GLY A 110 5.49 0.58 -21.83
N GLY A 111 4.70 -0.03 -20.95
CA GLY A 111 3.59 -0.90 -21.30
C GLY A 111 2.30 -0.10 -21.19
N ALA A 112 1.38 -0.23 -22.14
CA ALA A 112 0.09 0.42 -22.08
C ALA A 112 -0.65 -0.02 -20.81
N ILE A 113 -0.61 0.81 -19.76
CA ILE A 113 -1.45 0.63 -18.57
C ILE A 113 -2.86 0.83 -19.08
N GLN A 114 -3.61 -0.26 -19.20
CA GLN A 114 -5.03 -0.17 -19.48
C GLN A 114 -5.68 0.59 -18.31
N PRO A 115 -6.29 1.76 -18.55
CA PRO A 115 -6.88 2.55 -17.48
C PRO A 115 -7.89 1.74 -16.69
N LEU A 116 -7.74 1.75 -15.36
CA LEU A 116 -8.64 1.10 -14.39
C LEU A 116 -10.13 1.46 -14.57
N TRP A 117 -10.42 2.54 -15.29
CA TRP A 117 -11.77 3.07 -15.52
C TRP A 117 -12.27 2.84 -16.95
N GLU A 118 -11.54 2.08 -17.78
CA GLU A 118 -12.11 1.64 -19.06
C GLU A 118 -13.41 0.87 -18.81
N GLY A 119 -14.47 1.20 -19.55
CA GLY A 119 -15.79 0.59 -19.40
C GLY A 119 -16.69 1.21 -18.31
N VAL A 120 -16.17 2.06 -17.41
CA VAL A 120 -16.97 2.74 -16.39
C VAL A 120 -17.30 4.17 -16.81
N SER A 121 -18.57 4.57 -16.66
CA SER A 121 -18.97 5.94 -17.01
C SER A 121 -18.25 6.97 -16.12
N GLU A 122 -17.83 8.09 -16.71
CA GLU A 122 -17.14 9.17 -15.99
C GLU A 122 -17.93 9.64 -14.76
N ARG A 123 -19.26 9.77 -14.88
CA ARG A 123 -20.15 10.15 -13.76
C ARG A 123 -20.10 9.14 -12.62
N THR A 124 -20.01 7.85 -12.93
CA THR A 124 -19.89 6.79 -11.92
C THR A 124 -18.53 6.87 -11.22
N CYS A 125 -17.45 7.05 -11.98
CA CYS A 125 -16.11 7.23 -11.40
C CYS A 125 -16.05 8.46 -10.48
N GLN A 126 -16.55 9.62 -10.94
CA GLN A 126 -16.59 10.85 -10.14
C GLN A 126 -17.36 10.64 -8.83
N ARG A 127 -18.53 9.98 -8.88
CA ARG A 127 -19.31 9.69 -7.68
C ARG A 127 -18.58 8.75 -6.71
N LEU A 128 -17.97 7.68 -7.22
CA LEU A 128 -17.21 6.74 -6.38
C LEU A 128 -16.01 7.40 -5.71
N VAL A 129 -15.32 8.28 -6.43
CA VAL A 129 -14.22 9.09 -5.87
C VAL A 129 -14.76 9.97 -4.74
N ILE A 130 -15.79 10.77 -4.98
CA ILE A 130 -16.38 11.65 -3.95
C ILE A 130 -16.85 10.85 -2.72
N ASP A 131 -17.56 9.75 -2.94
CA ASP A 131 -18.05 8.88 -1.86
C ASP A 131 -16.87 8.31 -1.04
N THR A 132 -15.80 7.88 -1.71
CA THR A 132 -14.59 7.37 -1.05
C THR A 132 -13.90 8.46 -0.23
N PHE A 133 -13.74 9.66 -0.79
CA PHE A 133 -13.17 10.80 -0.06
C PHE A 133 -14.00 11.15 1.18
N ASN A 134 -15.33 11.14 1.07
CA ASN A 134 -16.22 11.36 2.21
C ASN A 134 -16.11 10.28 3.29
N LEU A 135 -15.85 9.02 2.91
CA LEU A 135 -15.65 7.92 3.84
C LEU A 135 -14.27 7.95 4.51
N VAL A 136 -13.23 8.41 3.81
CA VAL A 136 -11.84 8.45 4.30
C VAL A 136 -11.56 9.71 5.11
N LEU A 137 -12.02 10.88 4.65
CA LEU A 137 -11.71 12.19 5.24
C LEU A 137 -12.88 12.81 6.02
N GLY A 138 -14.06 12.19 6.00
CA GLY A 138 -15.23 12.70 6.68
C GLY A 138 -15.26 12.37 8.18
N ASN A 139 -16.05 13.15 8.93
CA ASN A 139 -16.25 12.97 10.37
C ASN A 139 -17.61 12.31 10.72
N SER A 140 -18.22 11.61 9.77
CA SER A 140 -19.51 10.95 9.97
C SER A 140 -19.35 9.60 10.68
N SER A 141 -20.45 9.09 11.25
CA SER A 141 -20.49 7.71 11.77
C SER A 141 -20.17 6.67 10.70
N HIS A 142 -20.56 6.93 9.45
CA HIS A 142 -20.22 6.08 8.30
C HIS A 142 -18.72 6.09 7.99
N ALA A 143 -18.07 7.24 8.07
CA ALA A 143 -16.61 7.34 7.89
C ALA A 143 -15.87 6.58 9.00
N SER A 144 -16.26 6.75 10.26
CA SER A 144 -15.70 6.01 11.40
C SER A 144 -15.88 4.49 11.26
N ALA A 145 -17.07 4.05 10.85
CA ALA A 145 -17.35 2.64 10.58
C ALA A 145 -16.52 2.11 9.39
N PHE A 146 -16.31 2.92 8.35
CA PHE A 146 -15.48 2.54 7.21
C PHE A 146 -14.01 2.36 7.60
N TRP A 147 -13.46 3.26 8.41
CA TRP A 147 -12.10 3.10 8.95
C TRP A 147 -11.95 1.83 9.79
N THR A 148 -12.89 1.61 10.71
CA THR A 148 -12.84 0.47 11.65
C THR A 148 -13.05 -0.87 10.95
N ASN A 149 -13.96 -0.94 9.97
CA ASN A 149 -14.37 -2.20 9.35
C ASN A 149 -13.66 -2.50 8.03
N VAL A 150 -13.04 -1.49 7.38
CA VAL A 150 -12.43 -1.64 6.05
C VAL A 150 -10.97 -1.23 6.05
N ILE A 151 -10.65 0.05 6.33
CA ILE A 151 -9.28 0.55 6.15
C ILE A 151 -8.30 -0.10 7.13
N MET A 152 -8.59 -0.08 8.44
CA MET A 152 -7.67 -0.63 9.45
C MET A 152 -7.45 -2.14 9.30
N PRO A 153 -8.49 -2.98 9.15
CA PRO A 153 -8.29 -4.42 8.98
C PRO A 153 -7.52 -4.77 7.70
N GLU A 154 -7.78 -4.07 6.60
CA GLU A 154 -7.09 -4.33 5.35
C GLU A 154 -5.63 -3.88 5.37
N ALA A 155 -5.35 -2.69 5.89
CA ALA A 155 -4.00 -2.19 6.04
C ALA A 155 -3.19 -3.07 7.01
N SER A 156 -3.78 -3.42 8.17
CA SER A 156 -3.17 -4.30 9.17
C SER A 156 -2.81 -5.65 8.58
N LYS A 157 -3.77 -6.34 7.94
CA LYS A 157 -3.54 -7.65 7.32
C LYS A 157 -2.52 -7.59 6.19
N ARG A 158 -2.53 -6.53 5.39
CA ARG A 158 -1.66 -6.42 4.23
C ARG A 158 -0.23 -6.09 4.63
N PHE A 159 -0.02 -5.15 5.53
CA PHE A 159 1.30 -4.66 5.90
C PHE A 159 1.86 -5.29 7.18
N ASP A 160 1.13 -6.24 7.77
CA ASP A 160 1.52 -6.92 9.02
C ASP A 160 1.76 -5.92 10.15
N LEU A 161 0.78 -5.03 10.34
CA LEU A 161 0.87 -3.87 11.23
C LEU A 161 -0.24 -3.94 12.29
N PRO A 162 0.05 -3.71 13.58
CA PRO A 162 -0.99 -3.58 14.59
C PRO A 162 -2.04 -2.51 14.20
N MET A 163 -3.32 -2.80 14.43
CA MET A 163 -4.41 -1.86 14.07
C MET A 163 -4.30 -0.52 14.81
N GLU A 164 -3.83 -0.56 16.06
CA GLU A 164 -3.59 0.61 16.90
C GLU A 164 -2.52 1.56 16.35
N ALA A 165 -1.64 1.08 15.48
CA ALA A 165 -0.63 1.90 14.83
C ALA A 165 -1.12 2.58 13.54
N ILE A 166 -2.37 2.33 13.09
CA ILE A 166 -2.93 2.85 11.83
C ILE A 166 -3.77 4.13 12.09
N LYS A 167 -3.65 4.77 13.25
CA LYS A 167 -4.51 5.89 13.66
C LYS A 167 -3.74 7.13 14.08
#